data_AF-A0A2E0I4B5-F1
#
_entry.id   AF-A0A2E0I4B5-F1
#
_cell.length_a   1.000
_cell.length_b   1.000
_cell.length_c   1.000
_cell.angle_alpha   90.00
_cell.angle_beta   90.00
_cell.angle_gamma   90.00
#
_symmetry.space_group_name_H-M   'P 1'
#
loop_
_entity.id
_entity.type
_entity.pdbx_description
1 polymer ?
#
loop_
_entity_poly.entity_id
_entity_poly.type
_entity_poly.pdbx_seq_one_letter_code
_entity_poly.pdbx_strand_id
1 'polypeptide(L)'
;MESNNAKIPTRPKRQFIDENLMVDSWEKIEVYFKSLLDREINSVTDLEQWMLNRSELESVLEEEQAWRYIKMNIDTTDQKLAKDFAFWIQEISPKVAPFSHQLNVKLNSSIYLKELDNEKYRIYLRGLQKAIEIYRDENIPLMVEMETKQQEYGAIAAKMTVEIDGQKMTMQKAAQFLKETNREKREEVFNIINNRRLQDVDTLDQLFDELIALRQQIAKNAGFENYRDYKFAAMGRFDYTPADCYAFHDSIAKEIVPIIEGFDKSRMDKMGLENYKPWDTSVDASGKAPLKPFEGGEDLINKS
;
A
#
# COMPACT_ATOMS: atom_id res chain seq x y z
N MET A 1 36.37 4.05 15.16
CA MET A 1 35.12 3.65 14.50
C MET A 1 34.97 4.56 13.31
N GLU A 2 35.31 4.07 12.12
CA GLU A 2 35.06 4.84 10.89
C GLU A 2 33.55 4.93 10.72
N SER A 3 33.03 6.15 10.76
CA SER A 3 31.64 6.43 10.42
C SER A 3 31.44 6.02 8.97
N ASN A 4 30.79 4.87 8.75
CA ASN A 4 30.23 4.51 7.46
C ASN A 4 29.15 5.55 7.13
N ASN A 5 29.54 6.68 6.56
CA ASN A 5 28.61 7.64 6.00
C ASN A 5 27.93 6.95 4.82
N ALA A 6 26.73 6.40 5.06
CA ALA A 6 25.88 5.91 4.01
C ALA A 6 25.73 7.02 2.97
N LYS A 7 26.13 6.75 1.72
CA LYS A 7 25.98 7.71 0.64
C LYS A 7 24.49 7.89 0.38
N ILE A 8 23.94 9.01 0.86
CA ILE A 8 22.53 9.33 0.68
C ILE A 8 22.27 9.46 -0.83
N PRO A 9 21.34 8.67 -1.41
CA PRO A 9 21.00 8.79 -2.82
C PRO A 9 20.52 10.20 -3.13
N THR A 10 21.04 10.80 -4.20
CA THR A 10 20.56 12.08 -4.70
C THR A 10 19.58 11.85 -5.84
N ARG A 11 18.45 12.54 -5.80
CA ARG A 11 17.46 12.50 -6.89
C ARG A 11 18.12 12.91 -8.22
N PRO A 12 17.91 12.17 -9.33
CA PRO A 12 18.37 12.59 -10.65
C PRO A 12 17.74 13.93 -11.07
N LYS A 13 18.46 14.71 -11.88
CA LYS A 13 17.90 15.94 -12.47
C LYS A 13 16.82 15.60 -13.50
N ARG A 14 15.66 16.24 -13.38
CA ARG A 14 14.58 16.12 -14.39
C ARG A 14 15.07 16.62 -15.74
N GLN A 15 14.70 15.91 -16.81
CA GLN A 15 15.04 16.23 -18.20
C GLN A 15 13.83 16.70 -19.00
N PHE A 16 12.62 16.26 -18.62
CA PHE A 16 11.38 16.52 -19.33
C PHE A 16 10.41 17.39 -18.52
N ILE A 17 10.35 17.17 -17.21
CA ILE A 17 9.47 17.88 -16.29
C ILE A 17 10.20 19.06 -15.66
N ASP A 18 9.52 20.19 -15.48
CA ASP A 18 10.09 21.33 -14.75
C ASP A 18 10.54 20.90 -13.33
N GLU A 19 11.77 21.29 -12.96
CA GLU A 19 12.37 20.98 -11.67
C GLU A 19 11.57 21.53 -10.49
N ASN A 20 10.83 22.62 -10.71
CA ASN A 20 10.00 23.31 -9.72
C ASN A 20 8.50 23.07 -9.91
N LEU A 21 8.10 22.08 -10.72
CA LEU A 21 6.69 21.75 -10.90
C LEU A 21 6.04 21.45 -9.54
N MET A 22 4.95 22.19 -9.24
CA MET A 22 4.04 21.90 -8.13
C MET A 22 2.71 21.41 -8.70
N VAL A 23 2.26 20.24 -8.26
CA VAL A 23 1.00 19.63 -8.73
C VAL A 23 -0.17 20.13 -7.86
N ASP A 24 -0.54 21.39 -8.06
CA ASP A 24 -1.67 22.06 -7.39
C ASP A 24 -2.88 22.27 -8.30
N SER A 25 -2.78 21.92 -9.59
CA SER A 25 -3.87 21.96 -10.57
C SER A 25 -3.64 20.93 -11.68
N TRP A 26 -4.71 20.52 -12.35
CA TRP A 26 -4.64 19.60 -13.49
C TRP A 26 -3.91 20.22 -14.68
N GLU A 27 -4.17 21.50 -14.95
CA GLU A 27 -3.67 22.22 -16.12
C GLU A 27 -2.14 22.25 -16.16
N LYS A 28 -1.48 22.32 -14.99
CA LYS A 28 -0.01 22.31 -14.89
C LYS A 28 0.61 20.97 -15.28
N ILE A 29 -0.12 19.86 -15.15
CA ILE A 29 0.37 18.53 -15.52
C ILE A 29 -0.14 18.08 -16.89
N GLU A 30 -1.31 18.55 -17.30
CA GLU A 30 -1.95 18.23 -18.58
C GLU A 30 -1.03 18.53 -19.77
N VAL A 31 -0.27 19.63 -19.71
CA VAL A 31 0.67 20.03 -20.77
C VAL A 31 1.72 18.96 -21.08
N TYR A 32 2.19 18.22 -20.07
CA TYR A 32 3.18 17.16 -20.26
C TYR A 32 2.56 15.92 -20.90
N PHE A 33 1.33 15.56 -20.48
CA PHE A 33 0.58 14.48 -21.12
C PHE A 33 0.27 14.79 -22.58
N LYS A 34 -0.22 16.00 -22.89
CA LYS A 34 -0.45 16.46 -24.27
C LYS A 34 0.84 16.45 -25.08
N SER A 35 1.95 16.96 -24.52
CA SER A 35 3.25 16.92 -25.18
C SER A 35 3.69 15.49 -25.54
N LEU A 36 3.46 14.51 -24.66
CA LEU A 36 3.77 13.10 -24.95
C LEU A 36 2.82 12.49 -25.98
N LEU A 37 1.53 12.83 -25.96
CA LEU A 37 0.55 12.34 -26.94
C LEU A 37 0.82 12.90 -28.34
N ASP A 38 1.14 14.19 -28.45
CA ASP A 38 1.32 14.89 -29.72
C ASP A 38 2.71 14.65 -30.33
N ARG A 39 3.68 14.18 -29.55
CA ARG A 39 5.05 13.93 -30.03
C ARG A 39 5.07 12.83 -31.10
N GLU A 40 5.65 13.15 -32.25
CA GLU A 40 5.95 12.18 -33.29
C GLU A 40 7.10 11.27 -32.86
N ILE A 41 7.00 9.99 -33.23
CA ILE A 41 8.01 8.98 -32.94
C ILE A 41 8.45 8.46 -34.31
N ASN A 42 9.71 8.73 -34.69
CA ASN A 42 10.23 8.49 -36.04
C ASN A 42 11.36 7.45 -36.06
N SER A 43 11.69 6.86 -34.91
CA SER A 43 12.69 5.81 -34.77
C SER A 43 12.51 5.04 -33.46
N VAL A 44 13.18 3.89 -33.32
CA VAL A 44 13.28 3.17 -32.04
C VAL A 44 13.97 4.00 -30.95
N THR A 45 14.98 4.80 -31.30
CA THR A 45 15.66 5.71 -30.37
C THR A 45 14.70 6.79 -29.85
N ASP A 46 13.86 7.36 -30.74
CA ASP A 46 12.83 8.32 -30.32
C ASP A 46 11.79 7.66 -29.41
N LEU A 47 11.43 6.39 -29.69
CA LEU A 47 10.50 5.63 -28.86
C LEU A 47 11.06 5.42 -27.45
N GLU A 48 12.33 4.99 -27.34
CA GLU A 48 13.00 4.83 -26.05
C GLU A 48 13.08 6.16 -25.28
N GLN A 49 13.43 7.26 -25.96
CA GLN A 49 13.47 8.58 -25.31
C GLN A 49 12.07 9.05 -24.89
N TRP A 50 11.05 8.77 -25.69
CA TRP A 50 9.65 9.04 -25.33
C TRP A 50 9.23 8.23 -24.09
N MET A 51 9.62 6.95 -24.01
CA MET A 51 9.38 6.10 -22.84
C MET A 51 10.08 6.63 -21.58
N LEU A 52 11.31 7.12 -21.70
CA LEU A 52 12.03 7.74 -20.58
C LEU A 52 11.34 9.02 -20.09
N ASN A 53 10.89 9.88 -21.00
CA ASN A 53 10.16 11.10 -20.63
C ASN A 53 8.82 10.79 -19.96
N ARG A 54 8.10 9.77 -20.45
CA ARG A 54 6.90 9.24 -19.81
C ARG A 54 7.20 8.71 -18.41
N SER A 55 8.26 7.92 -18.26
CA SER A 55 8.67 7.37 -16.97
C SER A 55 9.03 8.47 -15.97
N GLU A 56 9.65 9.56 -16.40
CA GLU A 56 9.92 10.72 -15.56
C GLU A 56 8.62 11.40 -15.09
N LEU A 57 7.65 11.62 -15.99
CA LEU A 57 6.34 12.16 -15.62
C LEU A 57 5.63 11.28 -14.59
N GLU A 58 5.57 9.97 -14.84
CA GLU A 58 4.95 9.00 -13.93
C GLU A 58 5.65 9.01 -12.56
N SER A 59 6.99 9.06 -12.54
CA SER A 59 7.78 9.14 -11.30
C SER A 59 7.47 10.39 -10.48
N VAL A 60 7.32 11.55 -11.13
CA VAL A 60 6.98 12.80 -10.43
C VAL A 60 5.57 12.75 -9.84
N LEU A 61 4.61 12.20 -10.59
CA LEU A 61 3.24 12.07 -10.11
C LEU A 61 3.13 11.06 -8.96
N GLU A 62 3.84 9.94 -9.04
CA GLU A 62 3.91 8.96 -7.95
C GLU A 62 4.55 9.54 -6.69
N GLU A 63 5.64 10.30 -6.83
CA GLU A 63 6.28 10.99 -5.70
C GLU A 63 5.33 11.99 -5.02
N GLU A 64 4.60 12.79 -5.81
CA GLU A 64 3.62 13.75 -5.29
C GLU A 64 2.47 13.07 -4.54
N GLN A 65 1.92 11.98 -5.09
CA GLN A 65 0.90 11.17 -4.43
C GLN A 65 1.44 10.60 -3.11
N ALA A 66 2.63 9.98 -3.15
CA ALA A 66 3.23 9.32 -2.01
C ALA A 66 3.48 10.30 -0.86
N TRP A 67 3.99 11.49 -1.13
CA TRP A 67 4.20 12.50 -0.09
C TRP A 67 2.91 12.99 0.56
N ARG A 68 1.84 13.19 -0.22
CA ARG A 68 0.52 13.56 0.31
C ARG A 68 -0.03 12.44 1.20
N TYR A 69 0.06 11.20 0.74
CA TYR A 69 -0.34 10.03 1.50
C TYR A 69 0.46 9.89 2.81
N ILE A 70 1.79 10.00 2.76
CA ILE A 70 2.66 9.91 3.93
C ILE A 70 2.31 10.99 4.94
N LYS A 71 2.24 12.25 4.52
CA LYS A 71 1.95 13.39 5.41
C LYS A 71 0.59 13.20 6.09
N MET A 72 -0.44 12.86 5.32
CA MET A 72 -1.78 12.61 5.86
C MET A 72 -1.82 11.44 6.85
N ASN A 73 -1.05 10.37 6.64
CA ASN A 73 -0.99 9.24 7.60
C ASN A 73 -0.15 9.55 8.85
N ILE A 74 0.77 10.51 8.80
CA ILE A 74 1.51 10.98 9.99
C ILE A 74 0.56 11.68 10.96
N ASP A 75 -0.32 12.54 10.44
CA ASP A 75 -1.36 13.20 11.23
C ASP A 75 -2.71 13.18 10.51
N THR A 76 -3.50 12.15 10.79
CA THR A 76 -4.85 11.98 10.23
C THR A 76 -5.87 12.96 10.80
N THR A 77 -5.50 13.79 11.78
CA THR A 77 -6.38 14.82 12.35
C THR A 77 -6.20 16.18 11.67
N ASP A 78 -5.13 16.37 10.89
CA ASP A 78 -4.90 17.57 10.11
C ASP A 78 -5.81 17.61 8.87
N GLN A 79 -6.81 18.49 8.92
CA GLN A 79 -7.76 18.69 7.83
C GLN A 79 -7.13 19.20 6.53
N LYS A 80 -6.00 19.92 6.61
CA LYS A 80 -5.30 20.39 5.41
C LYS A 80 -4.64 19.22 4.70
N LEU A 81 -3.95 18.34 5.43
CA LEU A 81 -3.32 17.16 4.85
C LEU A 81 -4.37 16.21 4.24
N ALA A 82 -5.51 16.04 4.92
CA ALA A 82 -6.64 15.28 4.38
C ALA A 82 -7.18 15.89 3.06
N LYS A 83 -7.34 17.22 3.00
CA LYS A 83 -7.77 17.92 1.78
C LYS A 83 -6.74 17.82 0.66
N ASP A 84 -5.46 17.93 0.97
CA ASP A 84 -4.38 17.85 -0.01
C ASP A 84 -4.33 16.46 -0.67
N PHE A 85 -4.59 15.39 0.10
CA PHE A 85 -4.68 14.04 -0.44
C PHE A 85 -6.02 13.79 -1.16
N ALA A 86 -7.14 14.30 -0.63
CA ALA A 86 -8.44 14.21 -1.29
C ALA A 86 -8.45 14.91 -2.65
N PHE A 87 -7.78 16.07 -2.78
CA PHE A 87 -7.57 16.75 -4.05
C PHE A 87 -6.89 15.84 -5.08
N TRP A 88 -5.88 15.07 -4.67
CA TRP A 88 -5.25 14.11 -5.57
C TRP A 88 -6.24 13.07 -6.09
N ILE A 89 -6.99 12.44 -5.18
CA ILE A 89 -7.96 11.39 -5.50
C ILE A 89 -9.10 11.92 -6.39
N GLN A 90 -9.61 13.11 -6.10
CA GLN A 90 -10.82 13.63 -6.73
C GLN A 90 -10.55 14.45 -7.99
N GLU A 91 -9.41 15.15 -8.06
CA GLU A 91 -9.14 16.10 -9.15
C GLU A 91 -8.02 15.65 -10.09
N ILE A 92 -6.98 14.97 -9.57
CA ILE A 92 -5.79 14.65 -10.35
C ILE A 92 -5.89 13.23 -10.93
N SER A 93 -5.98 12.22 -10.07
CA SER A 93 -6.03 10.80 -10.43
C SER A 93 -7.05 10.47 -11.55
N PRO A 94 -8.32 10.90 -11.48
CA PRO A 94 -9.32 10.59 -12.50
C PRO A 94 -9.03 11.25 -13.85
N LYS A 95 -8.31 12.38 -13.88
CA LYS A 95 -7.90 13.04 -15.12
C LYS A 95 -6.63 12.43 -15.70
N VAL A 96 -5.72 11.94 -14.85
CA VAL A 96 -4.52 11.19 -15.27
C VAL A 96 -4.91 9.88 -15.97
N ALA A 97 -5.88 9.14 -15.44
CA ALA A 97 -6.19 7.78 -15.90
C ALA A 97 -6.47 7.66 -17.42
N PRO A 98 -7.33 8.50 -18.04
CA PRO A 98 -7.54 8.49 -19.50
C PRO A 98 -6.28 8.81 -20.30
N PHE A 99 -5.45 9.75 -19.84
CA PHE A 99 -4.21 10.09 -20.54
C PHE A 99 -3.18 8.95 -20.45
N SER A 100 -3.03 8.33 -19.28
CA SER A 100 -2.18 7.15 -19.11
C SER A 100 -2.62 5.99 -20.02
N HIS A 101 -3.94 5.76 -20.18
CA HIS A 101 -4.44 4.79 -21.13
C HIS A 101 -4.10 5.15 -22.58
N GLN A 102 -4.31 6.40 -23.00
CA GLN A 102 -3.96 6.86 -24.34
C GLN A 102 -2.45 6.72 -24.62
N LEU A 103 -1.58 7.01 -23.64
CA LEU A 103 -0.14 6.79 -23.76
C LEU A 103 0.19 5.30 -23.88
N ASN A 104 -0.51 4.42 -23.16
CA ASN A 104 -0.36 2.97 -23.35
C ASN A 104 -0.72 2.55 -24.78
N VAL A 105 -1.86 3.00 -25.29
CA VAL A 105 -2.30 2.70 -26.66
C VAL A 105 -1.30 3.23 -27.69
N LYS A 106 -0.79 4.45 -27.52
CA LYS A 106 0.23 5.06 -28.39
C LYS A 106 1.50 4.21 -28.45
N LEU A 107 2.02 3.78 -27.29
CA LEU A 107 3.18 2.91 -27.22
C LEU A 107 2.92 1.56 -27.91
N ASN A 108 1.80 0.90 -27.57
CA ASN A 108 1.46 -0.42 -28.13
C ASN A 108 1.21 -0.39 -29.65
N SER A 109 0.84 0.77 -30.20
CA SER A 109 0.57 0.96 -31.63
C SER A 109 1.78 1.45 -32.42
N SER A 110 2.91 1.72 -31.77
CA SER A 110 4.12 2.20 -32.44
C SER A 110 4.68 1.13 -33.39
N ILE A 111 5.01 1.53 -34.62
CA ILE A 111 5.65 0.63 -35.59
C ILE A 111 7.04 0.16 -35.14
N TYR A 112 7.72 0.97 -34.31
CA TYR A 112 9.05 0.69 -33.76
C TYR A 112 9.01 -0.22 -32.53
N LEU A 113 7.82 -0.63 -32.06
CA LEU A 113 7.69 -1.48 -30.86
C LEU A 113 8.46 -2.80 -30.99
N LYS A 114 8.52 -3.37 -32.20
CA LYS A 114 9.22 -4.63 -32.49
C LYS A 114 10.74 -4.47 -32.53
N GLU A 115 11.24 -3.25 -32.64
CA GLU A 115 12.68 -2.94 -32.65
C GLU A 115 13.23 -2.73 -31.23
N LEU A 116 12.37 -2.60 -30.22
CA LEU A 116 12.79 -2.53 -28.82
C LEU A 116 13.46 -3.85 -28.41
N ASP A 117 14.46 -3.73 -27.53
CA ASP A 117 15.10 -4.87 -26.89
C ASP A 117 14.05 -5.71 -26.12
N ASN A 118 13.76 -6.90 -26.64
CA ASN A 118 12.73 -7.76 -26.09
C ASN A 118 13.06 -8.15 -24.65
N GLU A 119 14.28 -8.58 -24.35
CA GLU A 119 14.65 -9.03 -23.01
C GLU A 119 14.55 -7.90 -21.99
N LYS A 120 14.99 -6.69 -22.36
CA LYS A 120 14.91 -5.50 -21.51
C LYS A 120 13.47 -5.10 -21.21
N TYR A 121 12.58 -5.14 -22.20
CA TYR A 121 11.23 -4.57 -22.10
C TYR A 121 10.08 -5.58 -21.96
N ARG A 122 10.35 -6.89 -22.04
CA ARG A 122 9.34 -7.97 -22.07
C ARG A 122 8.27 -7.85 -20.99
N ILE A 123 8.69 -7.64 -19.74
CA ILE A 123 7.79 -7.57 -18.58
C ILE A 123 6.93 -6.30 -18.65
N TYR A 124 7.56 -5.17 -18.94
CA TYR A 124 6.87 -3.88 -19.06
C TYR A 124 5.80 -3.92 -20.15
N LEU A 125 6.13 -4.42 -21.34
CA LEU A 125 5.20 -4.50 -22.47
C LEU A 125 4.04 -5.46 -22.19
N ARG A 126 4.27 -6.58 -21.50
CA ARG A 126 3.20 -7.49 -21.09
C ARG A 126 2.25 -6.84 -20.09
N GLY A 127 2.79 -6.10 -19.11
CA GLY A 127 2.00 -5.31 -18.16
C GLY A 127 1.16 -4.24 -18.86
N LEU A 128 1.76 -3.51 -19.79
CA LEU A 128 1.09 -2.47 -20.57
C LEU A 128 -0.07 -3.02 -21.42
N GLN A 129 0.13 -4.14 -22.12
CA GLN A 129 -0.93 -4.78 -22.89
C GLN A 129 -2.11 -5.18 -22.00
N LYS A 130 -1.82 -5.76 -20.84
CA LYS A 130 -2.87 -6.12 -19.88
C LYS A 130 -3.59 -4.89 -19.34
N ALA A 131 -2.88 -3.80 -19.05
CA ALA A 131 -3.48 -2.55 -18.61
C ALA A 131 -4.42 -1.95 -19.67
N ILE A 132 -4.10 -2.06 -20.97
CA ILE A 132 -5.01 -1.66 -22.06
C ILE A 132 -6.27 -2.53 -22.06
N GLU A 133 -6.12 -3.85 -21.97
CA GLU A 133 -7.23 -4.81 -22.06
C GLU A 133 -8.29 -4.61 -20.97
N ILE A 134 -7.86 -4.32 -19.73
CA ILE A 134 -8.76 -4.21 -18.57
C ILE A 134 -9.23 -2.78 -18.30
N TYR A 135 -8.76 -1.78 -19.05
CA TYR A 135 -9.13 -0.39 -18.86
C TYR A 135 -10.59 -0.12 -19.23
N ARG A 136 -11.32 0.59 -18.37
CA ARG A 136 -12.70 1.04 -18.63
C ARG A 136 -12.90 2.44 -18.06
N ASP A 137 -13.35 3.38 -18.90
CA ASP A 137 -13.64 4.76 -18.45
C ASP A 137 -14.68 4.78 -17.32
N GLU A 138 -15.70 3.92 -17.41
CA GLU A 138 -16.75 3.77 -16.39
C GLU A 138 -16.23 3.31 -15.02
N ASN A 139 -15.00 2.77 -14.93
CA ASN A 139 -14.38 2.40 -13.66
C ASN A 139 -13.71 3.58 -12.93
N ILE A 140 -13.42 4.69 -13.62
CA ILE A 140 -12.75 5.85 -13.02
C ILE A 140 -13.53 6.38 -11.79
N PRO A 141 -14.83 6.71 -11.88
CA PRO A 141 -15.58 7.20 -10.71
C PRO A 141 -15.64 6.15 -9.59
N LEU A 142 -15.73 4.86 -9.92
CA LEU A 142 -15.73 3.78 -8.93
C LEU A 142 -14.40 3.67 -8.18
N MET A 143 -13.27 3.88 -8.87
CA MET A 143 -11.94 3.90 -8.25
C MET A 143 -11.78 5.10 -7.32
N VAL A 144 -12.25 6.30 -7.71
CA VAL A 144 -12.26 7.49 -6.86
C VAL A 144 -13.08 7.26 -5.59
N GLU A 145 -14.27 6.67 -5.72
CA GLU A 145 -15.12 6.33 -4.56
C GLU A 145 -14.44 5.27 -3.67
N MET A 146 -13.86 4.23 -4.27
CA MET A 146 -13.13 3.20 -3.53
C MET A 146 -11.95 3.78 -2.74
N GLU A 147 -11.14 4.64 -3.35
CA GLU A 147 -10.01 5.30 -2.68
C GLU A 147 -10.48 6.21 -1.55
N THR A 148 -11.59 6.94 -1.75
CA THR A 148 -12.20 7.78 -0.71
C THR A 148 -12.62 6.94 0.49
N LYS A 149 -13.32 5.82 0.26
CA LYS A 149 -13.72 4.88 1.31
C LYS A 149 -12.53 4.23 2.03
N GLN A 150 -11.44 3.96 1.31
CA GLN A 150 -10.20 3.49 1.95
C GLN A 150 -9.61 4.52 2.92
N GLN A 151 -9.79 5.82 2.67
CA GLN A 151 -9.40 6.87 3.62
C GLN A 151 -10.29 6.91 4.86
N GLU A 152 -11.59 6.65 4.71
CA GLU A 152 -12.50 6.54 5.86
C GLU A 152 -12.06 5.43 6.82
N TYR A 153 -11.62 4.28 6.30
CA TYR A 153 -11.02 3.22 7.13
C TYR A 153 -9.80 3.72 7.91
N GLY A 154 -8.88 4.43 7.24
CA GLY A 154 -7.70 5.02 7.87
C GLY A 154 -8.05 5.96 9.02
N ALA A 155 -9.04 6.84 8.80
CA ALA A 155 -9.53 7.77 9.82
C ALA A 155 -10.19 7.04 11.00
N ILE A 156 -10.99 6.01 10.74
CA ILE A 156 -11.64 5.19 11.79
C ILE A 156 -10.58 4.45 12.61
N ALA A 157 -9.56 3.88 11.99
CA ALA A 157 -8.49 3.18 12.69
C ALA A 157 -7.62 4.15 13.52
N ALA A 158 -7.30 5.32 12.97
CA ALA A 158 -6.43 6.30 13.62
C ALA A 158 -7.07 6.99 14.84
N LYS A 159 -8.41 7.15 14.86
CA LYS A 159 -9.13 7.70 16.05
C LYS A 159 -9.17 6.72 17.23
N MET A 160 -8.85 5.45 17.04
CA MET A 160 -8.93 4.45 18.10
C MET A 160 -7.88 4.73 19.18
N THR A 161 -8.37 5.05 20.37
CA THR A 161 -7.56 5.26 21.58
C THR A 161 -8.18 4.52 22.74
N VAL A 162 -7.33 4.14 23.68
CA VAL A 162 -7.70 3.46 24.93
C VAL A 162 -7.04 4.17 26.11
N GLU A 163 -7.57 3.94 27.30
CA GLU A 163 -6.96 4.39 28.55
C GLU A 163 -6.47 3.17 29.33
N ILE A 164 -5.21 3.20 29.75
CA ILE A 164 -4.57 2.16 30.55
C ILE A 164 -3.78 2.88 31.65
N ASP A 165 -3.99 2.50 32.91
CA ASP A 165 -3.35 3.14 34.08
C ASP A 165 -3.52 4.67 34.12
N GLY A 166 -4.70 5.16 33.74
CA GLY A 166 -5.03 6.60 33.71
C GLY A 166 -4.40 7.38 32.54
N GLN A 167 -3.73 6.70 31.61
CA GLN A 167 -3.09 7.33 30.45
C GLN A 167 -3.82 6.97 29.16
N LYS A 168 -4.27 8.00 28.44
CA LYS A 168 -4.82 7.85 27.08
C LYS A 168 -3.68 7.57 26.09
N MET A 169 -3.85 6.55 25.25
CA MET A 169 -2.86 6.14 24.26
C MET A 169 -3.47 5.51 23.00
N THR A 170 -2.66 5.39 21.95
CA THR A 170 -3.03 4.69 20.71
C THR A 170 -3.07 3.17 20.91
N MET A 171 -3.77 2.47 20.02
CA MET A 171 -3.85 1.01 20.02
C MET A 171 -2.47 0.33 19.94
N GLN A 172 -1.54 0.91 19.17
CA GLN A 172 -0.18 0.39 18.97
C GLN A 172 0.68 0.54 20.23
N LYS A 173 0.53 1.66 20.96
CA LYS A 173 1.21 1.87 22.25
C LYS A 173 0.63 0.95 23.33
N ALA A 174 -0.69 0.80 23.37
CA ALA A 174 -1.36 -0.15 24.27
C ALA A 174 -0.90 -1.59 24.05
N ALA A 175 -0.72 -2.02 22.79
CA ALA A 175 -0.27 -3.37 22.48
C ALA A 175 1.12 -3.71 23.03
N GLN A 176 1.97 -2.73 23.38
CA GLN A 176 3.25 -3.01 24.03
C GLN A 176 3.08 -3.59 25.44
N PHE A 177 1.98 -3.30 26.12
CA PHE A 177 1.69 -3.86 27.44
C PHE A 177 1.34 -5.36 27.36
N LEU A 178 1.02 -5.91 26.18
CA LEU A 178 0.87 -7.37 25.97
C LEU A 178 2.20 -8.13 26.09
N LYS A 179 3.32 -7.43 26.25
CA LYS A 179 4.63 -8.03 26.51
C LYS A 179 4.97 -8.08 28.00
N GLU A 180 4.18 -7.43 28.86
CA GLU A 180 4.44 -7.39 30.30
C GLU A 180 4.45 -8.78 30.92
N THR A 181 5.30 -8.99 31.93
CA THR A 181 5.43 -10.31 32.59
C THR A 181 4.21 -10.67 33.43
N ASN A 182 3.51 -9.66 33.98
CA ASN A 182 2.25 -9.85 34.70
C ASN A 182 1.13 -10.28 33.74
N ARG A 183 0.63 -11.51 33.92
CA ARG A 183 -0.42 -12.10 33.08
C ARG A 183 -1.76 -11.40 33.19
N GLU A 184 -2.17 -11.02 34.41
CA GLU A 184 -3.44 -10.30 34.63
C GLU A 184 -3.44 -8.96 33.90
N LYS A 185 -2.29 -8.27 33.91
CA LYS A 185 -2.13 -7.01 33.15
C LYS A 185 -2.29 -7.24 31.65
N ARG A 186 -1.71 -8.32 31.10
CA ARG A 186 -1.86 -8.63 29.67
C ARG A 186 -3.31 -8.95 29.31
N GLU A 187 -4.02 -9.69 30.15
CA GLU A 187 -5.44 -10.01 29.95
C GLU A 187 -6.31 -8.74 29.98
N GLU A 188 -6.12 -7.88 30.98
CA GLU A 188 -6.77 -6.58 31.09
C GLU A 188 -6.56 -5.75 29.80
N VAL A 189 -5.30 -5.57 29.40
CA VAL A 189 -4.91 -4.81 28.20
C VAL A 189 -5.54 -5.41 26.94
N PHE A 190 -5.50 -6.74 26.79
CA PHE A 190 -6.11 -7.43 25.65
C PHE A 190 -7.60 -7.14 25.58
N ASN A 191 -8.32 -7.23 26.69
CA ASN A 191 -9.75 -6.94 26.74
C ASN A 191 -10.04 -5.46 26.44
N ILE A 192 -9.27 -4.52 26.99
CA ILE A 192 -9.41 -3.08 26.70
C ILE A 192 -9.24 -2.80 25.20
N ILE A 193 -8.20 -3.36 24.58
CA ILE A 193 -7.91 -3.20 23.15
C ILE A 193 -9.05 -3.76 22.30
N ASN A 194 -9.50 -4.98 22.58
CA ASN A 194 -10.54 -5.63 21.78
C ASN A 194 -11.90 -4.97 21.98
N ASN A 195 -12.27 -4.61 23.22
CA ASN A 195 -13.51 -3.88 23.49
C ASN A 195 -13.56 -2.55 22.76
N ARG A 196 -12.43 -1.82 22.67
CA ARG A 196 -12.37 -0.61 21.86
C ARG A 196 -12.60 -0.92 20.38
N ARG A 197 -11.97 -1.94 19.81
CA ARG A 197 -12.19 -2.34 18.40
C ARG A 197 -13.65 -2.70 18.13
N LEU A 198 -14.29 -3.41 19.07
CA LEU A 198 -15.68 -3.85 18.95
C LEU A 198 -16.68 -2.68 18.84
N GLN A 199 -16.33 -1.48 19.31
CA GLN A 199 -17.21 -0.30 19.21
C GLN A 199 -17.37 0.25 17.78
N ASP A 200 -16.44 -0.05 16.86
CA ASP A 200 -16.50 0.43 15.47
C ASP A 200 -16.87 -0.70 14.49
N VAL A 201 -17.30 -1.89 14.97
CA VAL A 201 -17.62 -3.06 14.12
C VAL A 201 -18.64 -2.73 13.05
N ASP A 202 -19.82 -2.22 13.42
CA ASP A 202 -20.89 -1.95 12.46
C ASP A 202 -20.46 -0.96 11.36
N THR A 203 -19.66 0.05 11.72
CA THR A 203 -19.15 1.03 10.76
C THR A 203 -18.10 0.42 9.84
N LEU A 204 -17.21 -0.41 10.37
CA LEU A 204 -16.18 -1.09 9.58
C LEU A 204 -16.77 -2.17 8.67
N ASP A 205 -17.77 -2.90 9.13
CA ASP A 205 -18.48 -3.93 8.36
C ASP A 205 -19.23 -3.28 7.20
N GLN A 206 -19.99 -2.21 7.46
CA GLN A 206 -20.67 -1.46 6.39
C GLN A 206 -19.67 -0.92 5.36
N LEU A 207 -18.57 -0.31 5.81
CA LEU A 207 -17.54 0.21 4.92
C LEU A 207 -16.91 -0.91 4.06
N PHE A 208 -16.71 -2.08 4.65
CA PHE A 208 -16.15 -3.23 3.95
C PHE A 208 -17.12 -3.80 2.90
N ASP A 209 -18.41 -3.88 3.21
CA ASP A 209 -19.46 -4.27 2.27
C ASP A 209 -19.53 -3.33 1.06
N GLU A 210 -19.48 -2.02 1.30
CA GLU A 210 -19.45 -1.01 0.24
C GLU A 210 -18.19 -1.16 -0.64
N LEU A 211 -17.03 -1.40 -0.03
CA LEU A 211 -15.79 -1.68 -0.77
C LEU A 211 -15.88 -2.97 -1.59
N ILE A 212 -16.51 -4.03 -1.08
CA ILE A 212 -16.73 -5.28 -1.83
C ILE A 212 -17.62 -5.01 -3.04
N ALA A 213 -18.72 -4.27 -2.88
CA ALA A 213 -19.63 -3.95 -3.96
C ALA A 213 -18.95 -3.16 -5.08
N LEU A 214 -18.18 -2.11 -4.74
CA LEU A 214 -17.41 -1.31 -5.69
C LEU A 214 -16.40 -2.17 -6.46
N ARG A 215 -15.64 -2.99 -5.74
CA ARG A 215 -14.64 -3.90 -6.33
C ARG A 215 -15.27 -4.89 -7.30
N GLN A 216 -16.41 -5.46 -6.93
CA GLN A 216 -17.13 -6.39 -7.80
C GLN A 216 -17.64 -5.69 -9.05
N GLN A 217 -18.13 -4.45 -8.95
CA GLN A 217 -18.55 -3.67 -10.11
C GLN A 217 -17.39 -3.32 -11.04
N ILE A 218 -16.24 -2.91 -10.48
CA ILE A 218 -15.00 -2.65 -11.24
C ILE A 218 -14.58 -3.88 -12.04
N ALA A 219 -14.62 -5.06 -11.42
CA ALA A 219 -14.28 -6.32 -12.07
C ALA A 219 -15.25 -6.66 -13.21
N LYS A 220 -16.56 -6.53 -12.95
CA LYS A 220 -17.61 -6.79 -13.92
C LYS A 220 -17.49 -5.91 -15.16
N ASN A 221 -17.27 -4.61 -14.99
CA ASN A 221 -17.06 -3.66 -16.08
C ASN A 221 -15.84 -4.04 -16.95
N ALA A 222 -14.78 -4.56 -16.32
CA ALA A 222 -13.59 -5.05 -17.01
C ALA A 222 -13.76 -6.46 -17.64
N GLY A 223 -14.93 -7.10 -17.50
CA GLY A 223 -15.24 -8.40 -18.09
C GLY A 223 -14.85 -9.60 -17.23
N PHE A 224 -14.63 -9.41 -15.93
CA PHE A 224 -14.29 -10.49 -14.99
C PHE A 224 -15.52 -10.90 -14.16
N GLU A 225 -15.62 -12.20 -13.87
CA GLU A 225 -16.69 -12.74 -13.01
C GLU A 225 -16.56 -12.29 -11.55
N ASN A 226 -15.33 -12.04 -11.09
CA ASN A 226 -15.03 -11.68 -9.71
C ASN A 226 -13.80 -10.77 -9.61
N TYR A 227 -13.69 -10.06 -8.49
CA TYR A 227 -12.59 -9.12 -8.26
C TYR A 227 -11.21 -9.78 -8.06
N ARG A 228 -11.14 -11.04 -7.60
CA ARG A 228 -9.86 -11.76 -7.47
C ARG A 228 -9.18 -11.87 -8.83
N ASP A 229 -9.91 -12.34 -9.85
CA ASP A 229 -9.33 -12.57 -11.18
C ASP A 229 -8.97 -11.24 -11.86
N TYR A 230 -9.82 -10.21 -11.71
CA TYR A 230 -9.48 -8.85 -12.11
C TYR A 230 -8.18 -8.37 -11.45
N LYS A 231 -7.98 -8.58 -10.14
CA LYS A 231 -6.75 -8.15 -9.46
C LYS A 231 -5.54 -8.97 -9.84
N PHE A 232 -5.67 -10.25 -10.19
CA PHE A 232 -4.57 -11.01 -10.77
C PHE A 232 -4.09 -10.39 -12.08
N ALA A 233 -5.02 -10.05 -12.97
CA ALA A 233 -4.74 -9.34 -14.20
C ALA A 233 -4.12 -7.95 -13.94
N ALA A 234 -4.76 -7.13 -13.09
CA ALA A 234 -4.33 -5.77 -12.79
C ALA A 234 -2.98 -5.68 -12.08
N MET A 235 -2.59 -6.70 -11.30
CA MET A 235 -1.28 -6.79 -10.65
C MET A 235 -0.20 -7.42 -11.54
N GLY A 236 -0.52 -7.79 -12.78
CA GLY A 236 0.44 -8.43 -13.68
C GLY A 236 0.93 -9.80 -13.17
N ARG A 237 0.09 -10.54 -12.44
CA ARG A 237 0.42 -11.90 -11.96
C ARG A 237 0.34 -12.87 -13.13
N PHE A 238 1.50 -13.14 -13.70
CA PHE A 238 1.65 -13.70 -15.04
C PHE A 238 2.25 -15.10 -15.07
N ASP A 239 2.79 -15.51 -13.93
CA ASP A 239 3.62 -16.68 -13.67
C ASP A 239 3.01 -17.63 -12.62
N TYR A 240 1.90 -17.23 -11.99
CA TYR A 240 1.10 -18.09 -11.13
C TYR A 240 -0.39 -17.72 -11.17
N THR A 241 -1.22 -18.65 -10.72
CA THR A 241 -2.68 -18.61 -10.75
C THR A 241 -3.28 -18.66 -9.34
N PRO A 242 -4.59 -18.39 -9.18
CA PRO A 242 -5.27 -18.64 -7.92
C PRO A 242 -5.14 -20.08 -7.41
N ALA A 243 -5.08 -21.08 -8.30
CA ALA A 243 -4.91 -22.48 -7.92
C ALA A 243 -3.56 -22.74 -7.25
N ASP A 244 -2.50 -22.11 -7.75
CA ASP A 244 -1.16 -22.18 -7.16
C ASP A 244 -1.15 -21.56 -5.75
N CYS A 245 -1.88 -20.46 -5.54
CA CYS A 245 -2.06 -19.88 -4.21
C CYS A 245 -2.76 -20.85 -3.24
N TYR A 246 -3.82 -21.53 -3.68
CA TYR A 246 -4.51 -22.52 -2.85
C TYR A 246 -3.60 -23.70 -2.49
N ALA A 247 -2.87 -24.25 -3.47
CA ALA A 247 -1.91 -25.32 -3.23
C ALA A 247 -0.79 -24.89 -2.25
N PHE A 248 -0.32 -23.65 -2.36
CA PHE A 248 0.64 -23.07 -1.42
C PHE A 248 0.05 -22.93 -0.02
N HIS A 249 -1.19 -22.41 0.12
CA HIS A 249 -1.86 -22.31 1.42
C HIS A 249 -2.06 -23.68 2.07
N ASP A 250 -2.44 -24.70 1.30
CA ASP A 250 -2.56 -26.08 1.80
C ASP A 250 -1.21 -26.61 2.30
N SER A 251 -0.12 -26.28 1.62
CA SER A 251 1.23 -26.68 2.04
C SER A 251 1.63 -25.98 3.34
N ILE A 252 1.33 -24.69 3.49
CA ILE A 252 1.54 -23.95 4.74
C ILE A 252 0.71 -24.57 5.88
N ALA A 253 -0.56 -24.88 5.63
CA ALA A 253 -1.44 -25.49 6.62
C ALA A 253 -0.94 -26.86 7.09
N LYS A 254 -0.38 -27.68 6.18
CA LYS A 254 0.12 -29.02 6.51
C LYS A 254 1.49 -29.00 7.18
N GLU A 255 2.40 -28.15 6.71
CA GLU A 255 3.82 -28.24 7.11
C GLU A 255 4.20 -27.19 8.16
N ILE A 256 3.65 -25.97 8.09
CA ILE A 256 4.08 -24.86 8.95
C ILE A 256 3.21 -24.75 10.20
N VAL A 257 1.89 -24.93 10.08
CA VAL A 257 0.98 -24.81 11.25
C VAL A 257 1.36 -25.78 12.38
N PRO A 258 1.66 -27.08 12.13
CA PRO A 258 2.08 -27.97 13.22
C PRO A 258 3.39 -27.56 13.90
N ILE A 259 4.31 -26.91 13.16
CA ILE A 259 5.55 -26.37 13.73
C ILE A 259 5.24 -25.20 14.66
N ILE A 260 4.36 -24.29 14.25
CA ILE A 260 3.90 -23.17 15.08
C ILE A 260 3.18 -23.68 16.34
N GLU A 261 2.30 -24.67 16.21
CA GLU A 261 1.65 -25.32 17.36
C GLU A 261 2.69 -25.94 18.33
N GLY A 262 3.75 -26.53 17.79
CA GLY A 262 4.89 -27.02 18.57
C GLY A 262 5.62 -25.91 19.33
N PHE A 263 5.83 -24.75 18.71
CA PHE A 263 6.41 -23.58 19.37
C PHE A 263 5.49 -23.02 20.46
N ASP A 264 4.19 -22.90 20.19
CA ASP A 264 3.21 -22.41 21.15
C ASP A 264 3.10 -23.35 22.36
N LYS A 265 3.09 -24.67 22.14
CA LYS A 265 3.14 -25.67 23.22
C LYS A 265 4.43 -25.53 24.04
N SER A 266 5.59 -25.43 23.40
CA SER A 266 6.86 -25.23 24.10
C SER A 266 6.87 -23.94 24.93
N ARG A 267 6.29 -22.86 24.41
CA ARG A 267 6.13 -21.60 25.15
C ARG A 267 5.19 -21.76 26.34
N MET A 268 4.03 -22.39 26.15
CA MET A 268 3.06 -22.68 27.20
C MET A 268 3.69 -23.50 28.34
N ASP A 269 4.41 -24.58 28.01
CA ASP A 269 5.10 -25.45 28.96
C ASP A 269 6.18 -24.67 29.73
N LYS A 270 6.99 -23.86 29.03
CA LYS A 270 8.04 -23.04 29.64
C LYS A 270 7.49 -21.99 30.60
N MET A 271 6.32 -21.45 30.31
CA MET A 271 5.63 -20.48 31.15
C MET A 271 4.80 -21.13 32.28
N GLY A 272 4.71 -22.47 32.30
CA GLY A 272 3.93 -23.21 33.30
C GLY A 272 2.42 -22.94 33.22
N LEU A 273 1.90 -22.67 32.02
CA LEU A 273 0.49 -22.35 31.81
C LEU A 273 -0.33 -23.61 31.53
N GLU A 274 -1.47 -23.77 32.21
CA GLU A 274 -2.43 -24.83 31.89
C GLU A 274 -3.27 -24.52 30.65
N ASN A 275 -3.48 -23.23 30.37
CA ASN A 275 -4.26 -22.74 29.23
C ASN A 275 -3.50 -21.62 28.54
N TYR A 276 -3.28 -21.76 27.22
CA TYR A 276 -2.64 -20.74 26.40
C TYR A 276 -3.69 -19.81 25.78
N LYS A 277 -3.63 -18.51 26.10
CA LYS A 277 -4.61 -17.51 25.66
C LYS A 277 -3.98 -16.51 24.70
N PRO A 278 -4.78 -15.76 23.90
CA PRO A 278 -4.24 -14.78 22.95
C PRO A 278 -3.28 -13.74 23.56
N TRP A 279 -3.47 -13.39 24.84
CA TRP A 279 -2.59 -12.47 25.58
C TRP A 279 -1.30 -13.10 26.13
N ASP A 280 -1.06 -14.40 25.90
CA ASP A 280 0.18 -15.09 26.29
C ASP A 280 1.17 -15.23 25.12
N THR A 281 0.81 -14.76 23.92
CA THR A 281 1.58 -14.94 22.67
C THR A 281 2.78 -13.99 22.55
N SER A 282 2.72 -12.81 23.16
CA SER A 282 3.69 -11.73 22.93
C SER A 282 4.74 -11.54 24.03
N VAL A 283 4.50 -12.06 25.24
CA VAL A 283 5.44 -12.00 26.37
C VAL A 283 6.67 -12.88 26.12
N ASP A 284 7.81 -12.51 26.70
CA ASP A 284 8.98 -13.38 26.70
C ASP A 284 8.71 -14.62 27.58
N ALA A 285 8.70 -15.81 26.96
CA ALA A 285 8.40 -17.07 27.64
C ALA A 285 9.42 -17.46 28.73
N SER A 286 10.57 -16.78 28.82
CA SER A 286 11.53 -16.93 29.94
C SER A 286 11.28 -15.99 31.11
N GLY A 287 10.25 -15.13 31.04
CA GLY A 287 9.90 -14.19 32.10
C GLY A 287 10.78 -12.94 32.14
N LYS A 288 11.57 -12.67 31.09
CA LYS A 288 12.33 -11.42 30.98
C LYS A 288 11.38 -10.24 30.73
N ALA A 289 11.74 -9.09 31.29
CA ALA A 289 11.02 -7.85 31.04
C ALA A 289 11.04 -7.48 29.54
N PRO A 290 10.01 -6.77 29.04
CA PRO A 290 9.99 -6.26 27.68
C PRO A 290 11.27 -5.49 27.34
N LEU A 291 11.82 -5.74 26.15
CA LEU A 291 12.97 -4.98 25.66
C LEU A 291 12.59 -3.51 25.45
N LYS A 292 13.38 -2.62 26.05
CA LYS A 292 13.34 -1.16 25.83
C LYS A 292 14.71 -0.70 25.35
N PRO A 293 15.06 -0.98 24.08
CA PRO A 293 16.43 -0.78 23.59
C PRO A 293 16.85 0.69 23.45
N PHE A 294 15.87 1.59 23.32
CA PHE A 294 16.11 3.02 23.15
C PHE A 294 15.00 3.88 23.78
N GLU A 295 15.34 5.12 24.10
CA GLU A 295 14.43 6.16 24.57
C GLU A 295 14.14 7.16 23.43
N GLY A 296 13.10 6.86 22.63
CA GLY A 296 12.66 7.73 21.54
C GLY A 296 13.50 7.64 20.26
N GLY A 297 13.14 8.46 19.29
CA GLY A 297 13.71 8.40 17.93
C GLY A 297 15.19 8.82 17.86
N GLU A 298 15.59 9.85 18.62
CA GLU A 298 16.98 10.33 18.61
C GLU A 298 17.95 9.28 19.16
N ASP A 299 17.60 8.62 20.28
CA ASP A 299 18.43 7.56 20.86
C ASP A 299 18.52 6.34 19.93
N LEU A 300 17.43 6.00 19.22
CA LEU A 300 17.48 4.97 18.18
C LEU A 300 18.45 5.33 17.05
N ILE A 301 18.37 6.56 16.52
CA ILE A 301 19.24 7.03 15.43
C ILE A 301 20.70 7.02 15.86
N ASN A 302 21.00 7.48 17.08
CA ASN A 302 22.36 7.52 17.61
C ASN A 302 22.97 6.13 17.86
N LYS A 303 22.13 5.08 17.99
CA LYS A 303 22.55 3.69 18.22
C LYS A 303 22.57 2.82 16.95
N SER A 304 22.07 3.32 15.82
CA SER A 304 21.98 2.60 14.53
C SER A 304 23.20 2.85 13.66
#